data_AF-U4R2D5-F1
#
_entry.id   AF-U4R2D5-F1
#
_cell.length_a   1.000
_cell.length_b   1.000
_cell.length_c   1.000
_cell.angle_alpha   90.00
_cell.angle_beta   90.00
_cell.angle_gamma   90.00
#
_symmetry.space_group_name_H-M   'P 1'
#
loop_
_entity.id
_entity.type
_entity.pdbx_description
1 polymer ?
#
loop_
_entity_poly.entity_id
_entity_poly.type
_entity_poly.pdbx_seq_one_letter_code
_entity_poly.pdbx_strand_id
1 'polypeptide(L)' 'MAFYLAKRIEASSLDYYTIFSSNFFKPYKADVDAMLIADGRQDLIVDIP' A
#
# COMPACT_ATOMS: atom_id res chain seq x y z
N MET A 1 10.35 -3.40 4.00
CA MET A 1 9.51 -2.18 4.10
C MET A 1 8.10 -2.39 3.59
N ALA A 2 7.90 -3.03 2.43
CA ALA A 2 6.57 -3.31 1.90
C ALA A 2 5.62 -3.95 2.93
N PHE A 3 6.05 -5.02 3.63
CA PHE A 3 5.25 -5.65 4.69
C PHE A 3 4.79 -4.68 5.79
N TYR A 4 5.67 -3.79 6.26
CA TYR A 4 5.31 -2.79 7.27
C TYR A 4 4.27 -1.80 6.73
N LEU A 5 4.43 -1.34 5.49
CA LEU A 5 3.48 -0.43 4.85
C LEU A 5 2.11 -1.10 4.66
N ALA A 6 2.09 -2.33 4.13
CA ALA A 6 0.87 -3.11 3.95
C ALA A 6 0.10 -3.29 5.27
N LYS A 7 0.77 -3.73 6.34
CA LYS A 7 0.13 -3.88 7.67
C LYS A 7 -0.37 -2.57 8.26
N ARG A 8 0.32 -1.45 8.02
CA ARG A 8 -0.13 -0.14 8.49
C ARG A 8 -1.32 0.38 7.68
N ILE A 9 -1.38 0.07 6.39
CA ILE A 9 -2.51 0.39 5.50
C ILE A 9 -3.73 -0.46 5.87
N GLU A 10 -3.56 -1.77 6.09
CA GLU A 10 -4.62 -2.67 6.55
C GLU A 10 -5.24 -2.24 7.88
N ALA A 11 -4.40 -1.74 8.79
CA ALA A 11 -4.80 -1.20 10.10
C ALA A 11 -5.36 0.23 10.02
N SER A 12 -5.52 0.80 8.82
CA SER A 12 -5.98 2.18 8.58
C SER A 12 -5.14 3.26 9.30
N SER A 13 -3.90 2.92 9.68
CA SER A 13 -2.98 3.85 10.31
C SER A 13 -2.16 4.65 9.30
N LEU A 14 -2.09 4.17 8.06
CA LEU A 14 -1.48 4.86 6.92
C LEU A 14 -2.43 4.78 5.74
N ASP A 15 -2.55 5.87 5.00
CA ASP A 15 -3.39 5.93 3.82
C ASP A 15 -2.56 5.58 2.57
N TYR A 16 -3.08 4.65 1.76
CA TYR A 16 -2.39 4.12 0.59
C TYR A 16 -2.03 5.24 -0.41
N TYR A 17 -3.00 6.12 -0.70
CA TYR A 17 -2.81 7.25 -1.62
C TYR A 17 -1.69 8.17 -1.12
N THR A 18 -1.74 8.53 0.16
CA THR A 18 -0.74 9.42 0.78
C THR A 18 0.68 8.84 0.69
N ILE A 19 0.85 7.55 0.93
CA ILE A 19 2.17 6.90 0.88
C ILE A 19 2.72 6.87 -0.54
N PHE A 20 1.92 6.40 -1.50
CA PHE A 20 2.39 6.16 -2.86
C PHE A 20 2.33 7.39 -3.77
N SER A 21 1.76 8.49 -3.29
CA SER A 21 1.98 9.83 -3.87
C SER A 21 3.44 10.28 -3.75
N SER A 22 4.21 9.75 -2.79
CA SER A 22 5.64 10.06 -2.63
C SER A 22 6.51 9.15 -3.50
N ASN A 23 7.42 9.76 -4.27
CA ASN A 23 8.41 9.04 -5.08
C ASN A 23 9.32 8.13 -4.25
N PHE A 24 9.50 8.41 -2.97
CA PHE A 24 10.34 7.60 -2.07
C PHE A 24 9.76 6.19 -1.86
N PHE A 25 8.43 6.07 -1.83
CA PHE A 25 7.77 4.79 -1.53
C PHE A 25 7.33 4.02 -2.78
N LYS A 26 7.33 4.64 -3.96
CA LYS A 26 7.00 3.99 -5.25
C LYS A 26 7.69 2.64 -5.48
N PRO A 27 8.99 2.44 -5.14
CA PRO A 27 9.64 1.14 -5.32
C PRO A 27 8.97 -0.01 -4.55
N TYR A 28 8.25 0.28 -3.46
CA TYR A 28 7.59 -0.73 -2.63
C TYR A 28 6.13 -0.99 -3.05
N LYS A 29 5.59 -0.24 -4.03
CA LYS A 29 4.16 -0.30 -4.40
C LYS A 29 3.75 -1.69 -4.86
N ALA A 30 4.49 -2.27 -5.80
CA ALA A 30 4.17 -3.59 -6.35
C ALA A 30 4.11 -4.68 -5.27
N ASP A 31 5.04 -4.66 -4.32
CA ASP A 31 5.07 -5.62 -3.22
C ASP A 31 3.91 -5.40 -2.24
N VAL A 32 3.57 -4.14 -1.93
CA VAL A 32 2.42 -3.81 -1.07
C VAL A 32 1.11 -4.20 -1.72
N ASP A 33 0.96 -3.95 -3.02
CA ASP A 33 -0.22 -4.35 -3.79
C ASP A 33 -0.39 -5.86 -3.76
N ALA A 34 0.68 -6.62 -4.01
CA ALA A 34 0.65 -8.08 -3.95
C ALA A 34 0.23 -8.60 -2.56
N MET A 35 0.71 -7.96 -1.49
CA MET A 35 0.33 -8.33 -0.11
C MET A 35 -1.14 -8.00 0.18
N LEU A 36 -1.60 -6.79 -0.16
CA LEU A 36 -3.00 -6.40 0.02
C LEU A 36 -3.94 -7.28 -0.80
N ILE A 37 -3.55 -7.67 -2.02
CA ILE A 37 -4.30 -8.62 -2.85
C ILE A 37 -4.36 -10.00 -2.19
N ALA A 38 -3.22 -10.50 -1.68
CA ALA A 38 -3.15 -11.79 -1.01
C ALA A 38 -3.99 -11.84 0.27
N ASP A 39 -4.05 -10.73 1.01
CA ASP A 39 -4.84 -10.59 2.23
C ASP A 39 -6.32 -10.25 1.96
N GLY A 40 -6.73 -10.18 0.68
CA GLY A 40 -8.11 -9.90 0.27
C GLY A 40 -8.54 -8.44 0.48
N ARG A 41 -7.59 -7.53 0.69
CA ARG A 41 -7.78 -6.10 0.97
C ARG A 41 -7.50 -5.22 -0.25
N GLN A 42 -7.95 -5.69 -1.41
CA GLN A 42 -7.82 -4.97 -2.69
C GLN A 42 -8.58 -3.64 -2.68
N ASP A 43 -9.59 -3.53 -1.81
CA ASP A 43 -10.38 -2.32 -1.57
C ASP A 43 -9.54 -1.13 -1.09
N LEU A 44 -8.37 -1.38 -0.51
CA LEU A 44 -7.47 -0.34 -0.02
C LEU A 44 -6.52 0.18 -1.11
N ILE A 45 -6.43 -0.49 -2.26
CA ILE A 45 -5.56 -0.09 -3.36
C ILE A 45 -6.28 1.02 -4.16
N VAL A 46 -5.68 2.20 -4.16
CA VAL A 46 -6.20 3.36 -4.89
C VAL A 46 -5.40 3.54 -6.18
N ASP A 47 -6.07 3.89 -7.27
CA ASP A 47 -5.41 4.26 -8.51
C ASP A 47 -4.76 5.65 -8.34
N ILE A 48 -3.45 5.73 -8.58
CA ILE A 48 -2.65 6.95 -8.34
C ILE A 48 -2.14 7.43 -9.71
N PRO A 49 -2.55 8.63 -10.15
CA PRO A 49 -2.11 9.20 -11.43
C PRO A 49 -0.63 9.61 -11.46
#